data_AF-A0A843CDG2-F1
#
_entry.id   AF-A0A843CDG2-F1
#
_cell.length_a   1.000
_cell.length_b   1.000
_cell.length_c   1.000
_cell.angle_alpha   90.00
_cell.angle_beta   90.00
_cell.angle_gamma   90.00
#
_symmetry.space_group_name_H-M   'P 1'
#
loop_
_entity.id
_entity.type
_entity.pdbx_description
1 polymer ?
#
loop_
_entity_poly.entity_id
_entity_poly.type
_entity_poly.pdbx_seq_one_letter_code
_entity_poly.pdbx_strand_id
1 'polypeptide(L)'
;TGGDSLLVAIISSCLMVSAFSIFSVSNSMIIFKSIPKGFEGTYLGVNSFMMGLGIFSGALTAGFVSNTVSYLASFTIAVGVILFSFIMFRLYLKNRLSHRII
;
A
#
# COMPACT_ATOMS: atom_id res chain seq x y z
N THR A 1 28.09 -2.50 17.96
CA THR A 1 27.02 -1.71 17.30
C THR A 1 26.60 -2.37 16.00
N GLY A 2 26.02 -3.57 16.09
CA GLY A 2 25.55 -4.36 14.93
C GLY A 2 24.33 -5.20 15.28
N GLY A 3 24.25 -5.66 16.55
CA GLY A 3 23.06 -6.31 17.10
C GLY A 3 21.81 -5.41 17.12
N ASP A 4 21.95 -4.13 17.47
CA ASP A 4 20.82 -3.20 17.51
C ASP A 4 20.20 -2.98 16.12
N SER A 5 21.04 -2.87 15.08
CA SER A 5 20.59 -2.72 13.70
C SER A 5 19.86 -3.96 13.17
N LEU A 6 20.31 -5.16 13.55
CA LEU A 6 19.65 -6.41 13.19
C LEU A 6 18.30 -6.56 13.89
N LEU A 7 18.21 -6.22 15.17
CA LEU A 7 16.94 -6.25 15.91
C LEU A 7 15.92 -5.27 15.32
N VAL A 8 16.33 -4.06 14.98
CA VAL A 8 15.48 -3.06 14.34
C VAL A 8 15.00 -3.55 12.96
N ALA A 9 15.87 -4.17 12.17
CA ALA A 9 15.50 -4.74 10.87
C ALA A 9 14.49 -5.89 10.99
N ILE A 10 14.67 -6.79 11.97
CA ILE A 10 13.75 -7.91 12.22
C ILE A 10 12.37 -7.37 12.64
N ILE A 11 12.33 -6.46 13.62
CA ILE A 11 11.08 -5.87 14.11
C ILE A 11 10.35 -5.15 12.96
N SER A 12 11.07 -4.34 12.18
CA SER A 12 10.50 -3.63 11.03
C SER A 12 9.94 -4.58 9.97
N SER A 13 10.64 -5.67 9.67
CA SER A 13 10.21 -6.65 8.67
C SER A 13 8.94 -7.37 9.12
N CYS A 14 8.86 -7.78 10.40
CA CYS A 14 7.66 -8.41 10.95
C CYS A 14 6.44 -7.47 10.93
N LEU A 15 6.62 -6.21 11.33
CA LEU A 15 5.58 -5.18 11.27
C LEU A 15 5.08 -4.97 9.83
N MET A 16 5.99 -4.85 8.87
CA MET A 16 5.65 -4.65 7.46
C MET A 16 4.85 -5.83 6.89
N VAL A 17 5.25 -7.08 7.18
CA VAL A 17 4.54 -8.28 6.69
C VAL A 17 3.13 -8.37 7.27
N SER A 18 2.98 -8.11 8.58
CA SER A 18 1.66 -8.15 9.23
C SER A 18 0.70 -7.09 8.67
N ALA A 19 1.18 -5.85 8.51
CA ALA A 19 0.39 -4.76 7.93
C ALA A 19 0.00 -5.04 6.48
N PHE A 20 0.93 -5.56 5.67
CA PHE A 20 0.67 -5.92 4.28
C PHE A 20 -0.36 -7.05 4.15
N SER A 21 -0.28 -8.06 5.00
CA SER A 21 -1.26 -9.16 5.02
C SER A 21 -2.68 -8.66 5.29
N ILE A 22 -2.86 -7.83 6.32
CA ILE A 22 -4.16 -7.25 6.67
C ILE A 22 -4.70 -6.38 5.52
N PHE A 23 -3.84 -5.55 4.93
CA PHE A 23 -4.22 -4.69 3.80
C PHE A 23 -4.63 -5.51 2.57
N SER A 24 -3.86 -6.53 2.20
CA SER A 24 -4.11 -7.36 1.02
C SER A 24 -5.44 -8.13 1.12
N VAL A 25 -5.73 -8.72 2.29
CA VAL A 25 -6.99 -9.44 2.54
C VAL A 25 -8.17 -8.47 2.51
N SER A 26 -8.05 -7.33 3.19
CA SER A 26 -9.13 -6.33 3.27
C SER A 26 -9.47 -5.73 1.90
N ASN A 27 -8.44 -5.37 1.11
CA ASN A 27 -8.64 -4.78 -0.22
C ASN A 27 -9.36 -5.76 -1.16
N SER A 28 -8.93 -7.02 -1.16
CA SER A 28 -9.57 -8.07 -1.97
C SER A 28 -11.04 -8.25 -1.60
N MET A 29 -11.36 -8.32 -0.30
CA MET A 29 -12.73 -8.49 0.17
C MET A 29 -13.65 -7.30 -0.20
N ILE A 30 -13.14 -6.06 -0.10
CA ILE A 30 -13.89 -4.85 -0.49
C ILE A 30 -14.22 -4.88 -1.99
N ILE A 31 -13.24 -5.27 -2.81
CA ILE A 31 -13.40 -5.37 -4.26
C ILE A 31 -14.46 -6.43 -4.59
N PHE A 32 -14.35 -7.64 -4.03
CA PHE A 32 -15.34 -8.71 -4.23
C PHE A 32 -16.77 -8.30 -3.83
N LYS A 33 -16.91 -7.55 -2.73
CA LYS A 33 -18.24 -7.08 -2.28
C LYS A 33 -18.82 -5.98 -3.20
N SER A 34 -17.99 -5.28 -3.96
CA SER A 34 -18.39 -4.15 -4.81
C SER A 34 -18.71 -4.53 -6.25
N ILE A 35 -18.37 -5.75 -6.69
CA ILE A 35 -18.53 -6.17 -8.09
C ILE A 35 -19.94 -6.76 -8.33
N PRO A 36 -20.68 -6.32 -9.37
CA PRO A 36 -21.90 -6.99 -9.82
C PRO A 36 -21.58 -8.36 -10.45
N LYS A 37 -22.35 -9.38 -10.09
CA LYS A 37 -22.18 -10.78 -10.53
C LYS A 37 -22.16 -10.86 -12.07
N GLY A 38 -21.03 -11.24 -12.67
CA GLY A 38 -20.88 -11.43 -14.12
C GLY A 38 -19.63 -10.81 -14.76
N PHE A 39 -19.01 -9.80 -14.13
CA PHE A 39 -17.79 -9.13 -14.65
C PHE A 39 -16.56 -9.28 -13.74
N GLU A 40 -16.59 -10.23 -12.81
CA GLU A 40 -15.58 -10.41 -11.76
C GLU A 40 -14.15 -10.53 -12.33
N GLY A 41 -13.98 -11.26 -13.44
CA GLY A 41 -12.67 -11.43 -14.09
C GLY A 41 -12.04 -10.13 -14.59
N THR A 42 -12.81 -9.22 -15.17
CA THR A 42 -12.29 -7.94 -15.71
C THR A 42 -11.90 -6.98 -14.58
N TYR A 43 -12.73 -6.84 -13.54
CA TYR A 43 -12.43 -5.97 -12.41
C TYR A 43 -11.27 -6.47 -11.55
N LEU A 44 -11.16 -7.80 -11.36
CA LEU A 44 -10.00 -8.42 -10.71
C LEU A 44 -8.72 -8.29 -11.54
N GLY A 45 -8.85 -8.36 -12.86
CA GLY A 45 -7.75 -8.14 -13.80
C GLY A 45 -7.21 -6.71 -13.73
N VAL A 46 -8.09 -5.70 -13.72
CA VAL A 46 -7.69 -4.28 -13.59
C VAL A 46 -7.03 -4.01 -12.22
N ASN A 47 -7.57 -4.56 -11.14
CA ASN A 47 -6.95 -4.42 -9.81
C ASN A 47 -5.54 -5.02 -9.77
N SER A 48 -5.36 -6.22 -10.33
CA SER A 48 -4.05 -6.87 -10.41
C SER A 48 -3.07 -6.09 -11.29
N PHE A 49 -3.54 -5.51 -12.40
CA PHE A 49 -2.74 -4.64 -13.26
C PHE A 49 -2.30 -3.36 -12.53
N MET A 50 -3.21 -2.69 -11.82
CA MET A 50 -2.87 -1.51 -11.02
C MET A 50 -1.86 -1.82 -9.92
N MET A 51 -2.03 -2.94 -9.20
CA MET A 51 -1.07 -3.38 -8.18
C MET A 51 0.30 -3.68 -8.80
N GLY A 52 0.34 -4.39 -9.94
CA GLY A 52 1.58 -4.69 -10.66
C GLY A 52 2.32 -3.43 -11.12
N LEU A 53 1.60 -2.46 -11.69
CA LEU A 53 2.16 -1.19 -12.12
C LEU A 53 2.67 -0.35 -10.94
N GLY A 54 1.96 -0.37 -9.81
CA GLY A 54 2.39 0.26 -8.56
C GLY A 54 3.68 -0.35 -7.99
N ILE A 55 3.78 -1.69 -7.94
CA ILE A 55 4.97 -2.39 -7.48
C ILE A 55 6.16 -2.12 -8.41
N PHE A 56 5.94 -2.19 -9.72
CA PHE A 56 6.98 -1.95 -10.71
C PHE A 56 7.52 -0.52 -10.66
N SER A 57 6.63 0.48 -10.67
CA SER A 57 7.03 1.89 -10.54
C SER A 57 7.70 2.17 -9.19
N GLY A 58 7.17 1.62 -8.09
CA GLY A 58 7.76 1.76 -6.76
C GLY A 58 9.17 1.18 -6.68
N ALA A 59 9.40 -0.02 -7.23
CA ALA A 59 10.73 -0.64 -7.27
C ALA A 59 11.72 0.18 -8.11
N LEU A 60 11.27 0.69 -9.27
CA LEU A 60 12.08 1.52 -10.15
C LEU A 60 12.49 2.81 -9.45
N THR A 61 11.53 3.56 -8.90
CA THR A 61 11.79 4.81 -8.19
C THR A 61 12.65 4.59 -6.94
N ALA A 62 12.38 3.54 -6.16
CA ALA A 62 13.20 3.21 -4.98
C ALA A 62 14.65 2.87 -5.35
N GLY A 63 14.87 2.14 -6.45
CA GLY A 63 16.20 1.83 -6.96
C GLY A 63 16.97 3.07 -7.43
N PHE A 64 16.34 3.94 -8.22
CA PHE A 64 16.95 5.19 -8.68
C PHE A 64 17.28 6.14 -7.53
N VAL A 65 16.36 6.32 -6.57
CA VAL A 65 16.56 7.21 -5.43
C VAL A 65 17.64 6.67 -4.48
N SER A 66 17.67 5.35 -4.28
CA SER A 66 18.69 4.71 -3.44
C SER A 66 20.09 4.85 -4.03
N ASN A 67 20.22 4.85 -5.36
CA ASN A 67 21.51 4.98 -6.04
C ASN A 67 22.04 6.42 -6.08
N THR A 68 21.15 7.42 -6.08
CA THR A 68 21.52 8.82 -6.30
C THR A 68 21.65 9.64 -5.02
N VAL A 69 20.83 9.37 -3.99
CA VAL A 69 20.74 10.22 -2.80
C VAL A 69 21.22 9.48 -1.56
N SER A 70 20.49 8.45 -1.12
CA SER A 70 20.80 7.61 0.05
C SER A 70 19.61 6.70 0.38
N TYR A 71 19.85 5.59 1.09
CA TYR A 71 18.81 4.65 1.53
C TYR A 71 17.74 5.30 2.44
N LEU A 72 18.14 6.27 3.27
CA LEU A 72 17.23 7.04 4.14
C LEU A 72 16.23 7.90 3.34
N ALA A 73 16.63 8.42 2.18
CA ALA A 73 15.74 9.21 1.33
C ALA A 73 14.64 8.31 0.72
N SER A 74 14.98 7.09 0.30
CA SER A 74 13.98 6.14 -0.20
C SER A 74 12.94 5.76 0.87
N PHE A 75 13.37 5.58 2.12
CA PHE A 75 12.44 5.29 3.22
C PHE A 75 11.51 6.46 3.56
N THR A 76 12.03 7.70 3.59
CA THR A 76 11.19 8.87 3.89
C THR A 76 10.12 9.10 2.81
N ILE A 77 10.47 8.89 1.54
CA ILE A 77 9.50 8.94 0.43
C ILE A 77 8.45 7.83 0.58
N ALA A 78 8.86 6.61 0.90
CA ALA A 78 7.92 5.49 1.11
C ALA A 78 6.93 5.79 2.24
N VAL A 79 7.39 6.35 3.37
CA VAL A 79 6.51 6.78 4.47
C VAL A 79 5.53 7.85 4.00
N GLY A 80 5.99 8.83 3.22
CA GLY A 80 5.14 9.87 2.65
C GLY A 80 4.01 9.31 1.77
N VAL A 81 4.33 8.36 0.90
CA VAL A 81 3.35 7.70 0.02
C VAL A 81 2.31 6.92 0.83
N ILE A 82 2.73 6.18 1.86
CA ILE A 82 1.81 5.44 2.73
C ILE A 82 0.91 6.41 3.51
N LEU A 83 1.46 7.50 4.05
CA LEU A 83 0.70 8.51 4.78
C LEU A 83 -0.33 9.19 3.88
N PHE A 84 0.04 9.53 2.64
CA PHE A 84 -0.86 10.11 1.66
C PHE A 84 -2.01 9.15 1.31
N SER A 85 -1.71 7.87 1.11
CA SER A 85 -2.72 6.83 0.88
C SER A 85 -3.69 6.71 2.07
N PHE A 86 -3.18 6.76 3.30
CA PHE A 86 -4.01 6.75 4.50
C PHE A 86 -4.94 7.98 4.59
N ILE A 87 -4.45 9.17 4.27
CA ILE A 87 -5.24 10.41 4.25
C ILE A 87 -6.35 10.30 3.20
N MET A 88 -6.01 9.85 1.98
CA MET A 88 -6.97 9.65 0.89
C MET A 88 -8.07 8.66 1.27
N PHE A 89 -7.69 7.55 1.91
CA PHE A 89 -8.64 6.55 2.42
C PHE A 89 -9.55 7.11 3.51
N ARG A 90 -9.00 7.92 4.44
CA ARG A 90 -9.80 8.57 5.49
C ARG A 90 -10.79 9.58 4.91
N LEU A 91 -10.38 10.36 3.92
CA LEU A 91 -11.26 11.29 3.21
C LEU A 91 -12.37 10.56 2.46
N TYR A 92 -12.04 9.45 1.78
CA TYR A 92 -13.03 8.61 1.10
C TYR A 92 -14.09 8.06 2.06
N LEU A 93 -13.67 7.52 3.21
CA LEU A 93 -14.60 7.04 4.23
C LEU A 93 -15.45 8.17 4.83
N LYS A 94 -14.85 9.34 5.09
CA LYS A 94 -15.59 10.52 5.57
C LYS A 94 -16.65 10.96 4.56
N ASN A 95 -16.34 11.00 3.27
CA ASN A 95 -17.29 11.35 2.22
C ASN A 95 -18.39 10.29 2.04
N ARG A 96 -18.06 9.00 2.13
CA ARG A 96 -19.05 7.90 2.09
C ARG A 96 -20.02 7.93 3.29
N LEU A 97 -19.52 8.25 4.48
CA LEU A 97 -20.37 8.42 5.68
C LEU A 97 -21.23 9.67 5.59
N SER A 98 -20.72 10.77 5.02
CA SER A 98 -21.49 12.00 4.82
C SER A 98 -22.68 11.82 3.85
N HIS A 99 -22.59 10.89 2.91
CA HIS A 99 -23.65 10.60 1.94
C HIS A 99 -24.73 9.62 2.46
N ARG A 100 -24.61 9.15 3.72
CA ARG A 100 -25.61 8.32 4.42
C ARG A 100 -26.49 9.11 5.41
N ILE A 101 -26.27 10.42 5.54
CA ILE A 101 -26.95 11.29 6.53
C ILE A 101 -28.00 12.20 5.85
N ILE A 102 -28.53 11.82 4.68
CA ILE A 102 -29.71 12.46 4.09
C ILE A 102 -30.73 11.39 3.77
#